data_AF-A0A7Z9SKW1-F1
#
_entry.id   AF-A0A7Z9SKW1-F1
#
_cell.length_a   1.000
_cell.length_b   1.000
_cell.length_c   1.000
_cell.angle_alpha   90.00
_cell.angle_beta   90.00
_cell.angle_gamma   90.00
#
_symmetry.space_group_name_H-M   'P 1'
#
loop_
_entity.id
_entity.type
_entity.pdbx_description
1 polymer ?
#
loop_
_entity_poly.entity_id
_entity_poly.type
_entity_poly.pdbx_seq_one_letter_code
_entity_poly.pdbx_strand_id
1 'polypeptide(L)' 'KLNQDGRCVFGTTITLMNVENDSEITYQIVGEDEADIAHGKISCHSPIASALMGNEEGEEVTVKAPQGDIVYEILEVEYI' A
#
# COMPACT_ATOMS: atom_id res chain seq x y z
N LYS A 1 10.87 -16.11 9.09
CA LYS A 1 11.40 -14.93 8.37
C LYS A 1 10.50 -14.75 7.17
N LEU A 2 9.91 -13.56 6.97
CA LEU A 2 9.27 -13.26 5.70
C LEU A 2 10.32 -13.39 4.60
N ASN A 3 9.94 -13.98 3.47
CA ASN A 3 10.74 -13.88 2.26
C ASN A 3 10.60 -12.45 1.76
N GLN A 4 11.72 -11.73 1.67
CA GLN A 4 11.76 -10.36 1.16
C GLN A 4 11.90 -10.43 -0.36
N ASP A 5 10.83 -10.84 -1.04
CA ASP A 5 10.77 -11.00 -2.49
C ASP A 5 10.44 -9.69 -3.23
N GLY A 6 10.29 -8.58 -2.50
CA GLY A 6 9.95 -7.26 -3.04
C GLY A 6 8.44 -7.03 -3.20
N ARG A 7 7.62 -8.03 -2.88
CA ARG A 7 6.16 -7.97 -3.01
C ARG A 7 5.50 -7.31 -1.80
N CYS A 8 4.53 -6.47 -2.09
CA CYS A 8 3.55 -5.99 -1.12
C CYS A 8 2.79 -7.18 -0.53
N VAL A 9 2.97 -7.45 0.77
CA VAL A 9 2.30 -8.54 1.48
C VAL A 9 1.86 -8.08 2.87
N PHE A 10 1.12 -8.93 3.58
CA PHE A 10 0.78 -8.65 4.97
C PHE A 10 2.03 -8.37 5.82
N GLY A 11 2.01 -7.27 6.56
CA GLY A 11 3.10 -6.82 7.43
C GLY A 11 4.10 -5.89 6.78
N THR A 12 4.08 -5.68 5.46
CA THR A 12 5.00 -4.74 4.80
C THR A 12 4.54 -3.30 4.98
N THR A 13 5.51 -2.39 5.08
CA THR A 13 5.32 -0.95 4.98
C THR A 13 5.63 -0.54 3.54
N ILE A 14 4.72 0.19 2.91
CA ILE A 14 4.76 0.51 1.48
C ILE A 14 4.65 2.01 1.31
N THR A 15 5.59 2.61 0.58
CA THR A 15 5.55 4.01 0.20
C THR A 15 5.00 4.14 -1.23
N LEU A 16 4.02 5.02 -1.39
CA LEU A 16 3.28 5.24 -2.62
C LEU A 16 3.38 6.70 -3.04
N MET A 17 3.48 6.94 -4.34
CA MET A 17 3.37 8.28 -4.92
C MET A 17 2.10 8.38 -5.76
N ASN A 18 1.28 9.40 -5.50
CA ASN A 18 0.14 9.70 -6.37
C ASN A 18 0.66 10.34 -7.67
N VAL A 19 0.41 9.68 -8.80
CA VAL A 19 0.96 10.10 -10.11
C VAL A 19 0.35 11.39 -10.66
N GLU A 20 -0.78 11.86 -10.13
CA GLU A 20 -1.43 13.09 -10.60
C GLU A 20 -0.87 14.35 -9.93
N ASN A 21 -0.40 14.24 -8.68
CA ASN A 21 -0.03 15.39 -7.86
C ASN A 21 1.31 15.24 -7.12
N ASP A 22 2.06 14.17 -7.40
CA ASP A 22 3.36 13.85 -6.84
C ASP A 22 3.40 13.78 -5.30
N SER A 23 2.24 13.59 -4.65
CA SER A 23 2.21 13.44 -3.19
C SER A 23 2.54 12.02 -2.78
N GLU A 24 3.40 11.89 -1.77
CA GLU A 24 3.80 10.62 -1.20
C GLU A 24 2.99 10.27 0.05
N ILE A 25 2.69 8.99 0.21
CA ILE A 25 2.03 8.44 1.39
C ILE A 25 2.57 7.05 1.70
N THR A 26 2.74 6.76 2.99
CA THR A 26 3.26 5.47 3.45
C THR A 26 2.19 4.75 4.27
N TYR A 27 2.00 3.47 3.97
CA TYR A 27 1.06 2.61 4.69
C TYR A 27 1.68 1.27 5.07
N GLN A 28 1.38 0.79 6.27
CA GLN A 28 1.63 -0.59 6.68
C GLN A 28 0.37 -1.43 6.56
N ILE A 29 0.48 -2.57 5.88
CA ILE A 29 -0.61 -3.53 5.77
C ILE A 29 -0.64 -4.38 7.04
N VAL A 30 -1.71 -4.26 7.82
CA VAL A 30 -1.91 -4.97 9.09
C VAL A 30 -3.25 -5.72 9.11
N GLY A 31 -3.54 -6.42 10.22
CA GLY A 31 -4.84 -7.06 10.41
C GLY A 31 -5.92 -6.03 10.72
N GLU A 32 -7.18 -6.47 10.72
CA GLU A 32 -8.32 -5.59 10.98
C GLU A 32 -8.27 -4.99 12.39
N ASP A 33 -7.86 -5.78 13.39
CA ASP A 33 -7.78 -5.36 14.79
C ASP A 33 -6.66 -4.33 15.04
N GLU A 34 -5.61 -4.30 14.22
CA GLU A 34 -4.49 -3.37 14.35
C GLU A 34 -4.58 -2.13 13.44
N ALA A 35 -5.60 -2.07 12.59
CA ALA A 35 -5.75 -1.00 11.60
C ALA A 35 -6.00 0.37 12.27
N ASP A 36 -5.20 1.36 11.89
CA ASP A 36 -5.27 2.72 12.40
C ASP A 36 -4.72 3.70 11.35
N ILE A 37 -5.63 4.33 10.60
CA ILE A 37 -5.30 5.26 9.52
C ILE A 37 -4.49 6.46 10.02
N ALA A 38 -4.73 6.92 11.26
CA ALA A 38 -4.00 8.06 11.81
C ALA A 38 -2.49 7.76 11.98
N HIS A 39 -2.14 6.47 12.10
CA HIS A 39 -0.78 5.99 12.19
C HIS A 39 -0.29 5.29 10.90
N GLY A 40 -0.98 5.49 9.78
CA GLY A 40 -0.61 4.88 8.51
C GLY A 40 -0.77 3.35 8.49
N LYS A 41 -1.61 2.77 9.34
CA LYS A 41 -1.90 1.33 9.36
C LYS A 41 -3.22 1.05 8.68
N ILE A 42 -3.19 0.27 7.60
CA ILE A 42 -4.37 -0.12 6.83
C ILE A 42 -4.67 -1.60 7.03
N SER A 43 -5.96 -1.93 7.14
CA SER A 43 -6.38 -3.33 7.15
C SER A 43 -6.06 -4.00 5.81
N CYS A 44 -5.61 -5.25 5.86
CA CYS A 44 -5.44 -6.13 4.70
C CYS A 44 -6.75 -6.36 3.92
N HIS A 45 -7.91 -6.01 4.48
CA HIS A 45 -9.21 -6.05 3.82
C HIS A 45 -9.63 -4.73 3.17
N SER A 46 -8.81 -3.68 3.26
CA SER A 46 -9.11 -2.39 2.63
C SER A 46 -8.97 -2.45 1.10
N PRO A 47 -9.69 -1.60 0.34
CA PRO A 47 -9.54 -1.52 -1.12
C PRO A 47 -8.11 -1.20 -1.56
N ILE A 48 -7.41 -0.33 -0.82
CA ILE A 48 -6.02 0.04 -1.10
C ILE A 48 -5.08 -1.14 -0.84
N ALA A 49 -5.22 -1.86 0.28
CA ALA A 49 -4.41 -3.06 0.50
C ALA A 49 -4.66 -4.10 -0.61
N SER A 50 -5.92 -4.31 -0.99
CA SER A 50 -6.28 -5.25 -2.06
C SER A 50 -5.65 -4.89 -3.41
N ALA A 51 -5.54 -3.59 -3.72
CA ALA A 51 -4.88 -3.12 -4.93
C ALA A 51 -3.35 -3.30 -4.90
N LEU A 52 -2.75 -3.26 -3.70
CA LEU A 52 -1.30 -3.38 -3.51
C LEU A 52 -0.84 -4.83 -3.46
N MET A 53 -1.60 -5.74 -2.85
CA MET A 53 -1.20 -7.12 -2.59
C MET A 53 -0.60 -7.82 -3.82
N GLY A 54 0.63 -8.29 -3.67
CA GLY A 54 1.36 -9.05 -4.69
C GLY A 54 2.11 -8.22 -5.73
N ASN A 55 1.89 -6.90 -5.80
CA ASN A 55 2.66 -5.99 -6.65
C ASN A 55 4.02 -5.67 -6.02
N GLU A 56 4.93 -5.14 -6.84
CA GLU A 56 6.34 -4.87 -6.47
C GLU A 56 6.70 -3.39 -6.66
N GLU A 57 7.86 -2.99 -6.13
CA GLU A 57 8.42 -1.65 -6.35
C GLU A 57 8.54 -1.32 -7.85
N GLY A 58 8.17 -0.09 -8.22
CA GLY A 58 8.14 0.41 -9.59
C GLY A 58 6.86 0.06 -10.38
N GLU A 59 5.91 -0.67 -9.80
CA GLU A 59 4.61 -0.91 -10.42
C GLU A 59 3.58 0.18 -10.07
N GLU A 60 2.68 0.46 -11.01
CA GLU A 60 1.53 1.34 -10.77
C GLU A 60 0.27 0.52 -10.42
N VAL A 61 -0.47 0.99 -9.41
CA VAL A 61 -1.74 0.39 -8.98
C VAL A 61 -2.87 1.40 -9.03
N THR A 62 -4.05 0.94 -9.43
CA THR A 62 -5.28 1.76 -9.41
C THR A 62 -6.14 1.42 -8.21
N VAL A 63 -6.33 2.38 -7.32
CA VAL A 63 -7.23 2.29 -6.17
C VAL A 63 -8.58 2.90 -6.54
N LYS A 64 -9.63 2.08 -6.53
CA LYS A 64 -11.01 2.53 -6.77
C LYS A 64 -11.52 3.34 -5.58
N ALA A 65 -11.90 4.60 -5.81
CA ALA A 65 -12.57 5.43 -4.79
C ALA A 65 -13.89 6.02 -5.31
N PRO A 66 -14.85 6.36 -4.43
CA PRO A 66 -16.15 6.88 -4.85
C PRO A 66 -16.11 8.17 -5.66
N GLN A 67 -15.04 8.97 -5.50
CA GLN A 67 -14.87 10.28 -6.16
C GLN A 67 -14.03 10.19 -7.45
N GLY A 68 -13.58 9.00 -7.82
CA GLY A 68 -12.65 8.78 -8.94
C GLY A 68 -11.61 7.74 -8.59
N ASP A 69 -11.03 7.12 -9.61
CA ASP A 69 -9.90 6.22 -9.44
C ASP A 69 -8.64 7.03 -9.09
N ILE A 70 -7.82 6.53 -8.17
CA ILE A 70 -6.53 7.12 -7.84
C ILE A 70 -5.44 6.15 -8.30
N VAL A 71 -4.46 6.65 -9.06
CA VAL A 71 -3.32 5.85 -9.50
C VAL A 71 -2.11 6.18 -8.62
N TYR A 72 -1.47 5.14 -8.11
CA TYR A 72 -0.27 5.24 -7.29
C TYR A 72 0.87 4.44 -7.92
N GLU A 73 2.08 4.98 -7.90
CA GLU A 73 3.32 4.23 -8.13
C GLU A 73 3.85 3.72 -6.79
N ILE A 74 4.27 2.46 -6.74
CA ILE A 74 4.92 1.86 -5.58
C ILE A 74 6.39 2.26 -5.58
N LEU A 75 6.79 3.11 -4.64
CA LEU A 75 8.17 3.58 -4.54
C LEU A 75 9.08 2.63 -3.75
N GLU A 76 8.55 2.05 -2.68
CA GLU A 76 9.35 1.23 -1.74
C GLU A 76 8.47 0.22 -1.01
N VAL A 77 9.00 -0.99 -0.75
CA VAL A 77 8.38 -2.07 0.03
C VAL A 77 9.35 -2.54 1.11
N GLU A 78 9.07 -2.17 2.35
CA GLU A 78 9.88 -2.50 3.51
C GLU A 78 9.30 -3.67 4.33
N TYR A 79 10.16 -4.60 4.74
CA TYR A 79 9.84 -5.74 5.59
C TYR A 79 10.46 -5.55 6.98
N ILE A 80 9.78 -4.77 7.83
CA ILE A 80 10.25 -4.37 9.18
C ILE A 80 9.84 -5.39 10.24
#